data_AF-A0A6J4VEX9-F1
#
_entry.id   AF-A0A6J4VEX9-F1
#
_cell.length_a   1.000
_cell.length_b   1.000
_cell.length_c   1.000
_cell.angle_alpha   90.00
_cell.angle_beta   90.00
_cell.angle_gamma   90.00
#
_symmetry.space_group_name_H-M   'P 1'
#
loop_
_entity.id
_entity.type
_entity.pdbx_description
1 polymer ?
#
loop_
_entity_poly.entity_id
_entity_poly.type
_entity_poly.pdbx_seq_one_letter_code
_entity_poly.pdbx_strand_id
1 'polypeptide(L)'
;MNVTSPHYPERVYAGILGKLAGVYFGRPVEGWSHEDIIGRFGAITTYVSDQLDKPIVVPDDDISGTFTFIRALADNEFDPDLTPAQIGETWRNYIVENRAILWWGGRGNSTEHTAFLNLQAGVLAPESGSTARNGQVTAEQIGAQIFIDSWGLIAPGDPERAADFARRAARVSHDGTAVHAAQAVAAMVAQAFVEH
;
A
#
# COMPACT_ATOMS: atom_id res chain seq x y z
N MET A 1 3.17 -13.21 17.91
CA MET A 1 4.59 -13.58 17.94
C MET A 1 5.34 -12.32 18.33
N ASN A 2 6.23 -12.34 19.31
CA ASN A 2 6.97 -11.12 19.68
C ASN A 2 7.98 -10.76 18.56
N VAL A 3 8.23 -9.48 18.32
CA VAL A 3 9.29 -8.98 17.41
C VAL A 3 10.69 -9.48 17.79
N THR A 4 10.88 -9.93 19.04
CA THR A 4 12.12 -10.58 19.51
C THR A 4 12.19 -12.07 19.19
N SER A 5 11.15 -12.65 18.58
CA SER A 5 11.16 -14.06 18.14
C SER A 5 12.22 -14.27 17.05
N PRO A 6 13.01 -15.36 17.10
CA PRO A 6 13.96 -15.66 16.03
C PRO A 6 13.28 -15.92 14.67
N HIS A 7 11.98 -16.28 14.66
CA HIS A 7 11.19 -16.48 13.44
C HIS A 7 10.57 -15.20 12.89
N TYR A 8 10.61 -14.09 13.62
CA TYR A 8 10.01 -12.83 13.17
C TYR A 8 10.65 -12.32 11.87
N PRO A 9 11.99 -12.24 11.73
CA PRO A 9 12.62 -11.83 10.48
C PRO A 9 12.25 -12.73 9.28
N GLU A 10 12.16 -14.04 9.50
CA GLU A 10 11.75 -15.01 8.48
C GLU A 10 10.31 -14.78 8.02
N ARG A 11 9.37 -14.57 8.95
CA ARG A 11 7.97 -14.27 8.62
C ARG A 11 7.80 -12.90 7.93
N VAL A 12 8.55 -11.88 8.35
CA VAL A 12 8.57 -10.58 7.66
C VAL A 12 9.10 -10.75 6.23
N TYR A 13 10.20 -11.49 6.05
CA TYR A 13 10.75 -11.79 4.74
C TYR A 13 9.76 -12.55 3.86
N ALA A 14 9.09 -13.57 4.40
CA ALA A 14 8.05 -14.31 3.68
C ALA A 14 6.87 -13.42 3.28
N GLY A 15 6.41 -12.52 4.16
CA GLY A 15 5.35 -11.55 3.84
C GLY A 15 5.75 -10.60 2.72
N ILE A 16 6.98 -10.10 2.75
CA ILE A 16 7.56 -9.28 1.66
C ILE A 16 7.62 -10.08 0.35
N LEU A 17 8.10 -11.33 0.39
CA LEU A 17 8.14 -12.18 -0.80
C LEU A 17 6.73 -12.43 -1.36
N GLY A 18 5.73 -12.64 -0.50
CA GLY A 18 4.34 -12.80 -0.90
C GLY A 18 3.81 -11.56 -1.63
N LYS A 19 4.11 -10.36 -1.11
CA LYS A 19 3.78 -9.08 -1.77
C LYS A 19 4.39 -8.99 -3.17
N LEU A 20 5.71 -9.21 -3.28
CA LEU A 20 6.42 -9.16 -4.56
C LEU A 20 5.88 -10.19 -5.55
N ALA A 21 5.65 -11.42 -5.09
CA ALA A 21 5.11 -12.49 -5.92
C ALA A 21 3.72 -12.14 -6.46
N GLY A 22 2.82 -11.64 -5.61
CA GLY A 22 1.46 -11.26 -5.98
C GLY A 22 1.42 -10.12 -7.00
N VAL A 23 2.19 -9.05 -6.77
CA VAL A 23 2.27 -7.90 -7.69
C VAL A 23 2.76 -8.36 -9.07
N TYR A 24 3.90 -9.05 -9.13
CA TYR A 24 4.46 -9.50 -10.42
C TYR A 24 3.63 -10.58 -11.10
N PHE A 25 2.81 -11.34 -10.36
CA PHE A 25 1.93 -12.36 -10.92
C PHE A 25 0.72 -11.72 -11.60
N GLY A 26 0.12 -10.69 -11.00
CA GLY A 26 -1.04 -9.99 -11.55
C GLY A 26 -0.71 -9.00 -12.66
N ARG A 27 0.45 -8.33 -12.58
CA ARG A 27 0.82 -7.23 -13.48
C ARG A 27 0.72 -7.53 -14.99
N PRO A 28 1.11 -8.70 -15.52
CA PRO A 28 1.05 -8.95 -16.96
C PRO A 28 -0.36 -8.84 -17.55
N VAL A 29 -1.39 -9.11 -16.73
CA VAL A 29 -2.81 -9.09 -17.11
C VAL A 29 -3.58 -7.95 -16.46
N GLU A 30 -2.88 -6.96 -15.89
CA GLU A 30 -3.50 -5.76 -15.34
C GLU A 30 -4.36 -5.06 -16.41
N GLY A 31 -5.60 -4.72 -16.05
CA GLY A 31 -6.60 -4.12 -16.94
C GLY A 31 -7.33 -5.10 -17.88
N TRP A 32 -7.00 -6.40 -17.85
CA TRP A 32 -7.75 -7.40 -18.60
C TRP A 32 -9.06 -7.76 -17.91
N SER A 33 -10.08 -8.09 -18.70
CA SER A 33 -11.31 -8.67 -18.15
C SER A 33 -11.06 -10.11 -17.68
N HIS A 34 -11.88 -10.58 -16.74
CA HIS A 34 -11.84 -11.98 -16.31
C HIS A 34 -12.07 -12.94 -17.50
N GLU A 35 -12.99 -12.60 -18.41
CA GLU A 35 -13.30 -13.41 -19.58
C GLU A 35 -12.10 -13.52 -20.54
N ASP A 36 -11.38 -12.42 -20.76
CA ASP A 36 -10.17 -12.43 -21.60
C ASP A 36 -9.04 -13.25 -20.98
N ILE A 37 -8.84 -13.13 -19.66
CA ILE A 37 -7.85 -13.92 -18.93
C ILE A 37 -8.17 -15.42 -19.06
N ILE A 38 -9.40 -15.83 -18.76
CA ILE A 38 -9.83 -17.22 -18.85
C ILE A 38 -9.78 -17.72 -20.30
N GLY A 39 -10.24 -16.91 -21.26
CA GLY A 39 -10.24 -17.27 -22.67
C GLY A 39 -8.83 -17.47 -23.23
N ARG A 40 -7.85 -16.67 -22.78
CA ARG A 40 -6.46 -16.75 -23.24
C ARG A 40 -5.63 -17.80 -22.51
N PHE A 41 -5.75 -17.87 -21.19
CA PHE A 41 -4.83 -18.64 -20.33
C PHE A 41 -5.52 -19.77 -19.55
N GLY A 42 -6.85 -19.76 -19.46
CA GLY A 42 -7.56 -20.54 -18.46
C GLY A 42 -7.22 -20.05 -17.05
N ALA A 43 -7.12 -20.98 -16.10
CA ALA A 43 -6.62 -20.65 -14.77
C ALA A 43 -5.10 -20.41 -14.81
N ILE A 44 -4.68 -19.20 -14.47
CA ILE A 44 -3.26 -18.87 -14.35
C ILE A 44 -2.71 -19.54 -13.09
N THR A 45 -1.73 -20.43 -13.27
CA THR A 45 -1.03 -21.13 -12.16
C THR A 45 0.48 -20.84 -12.16
N THR A 46 0.98 -20.12 -13.17
CA THR A 46 2.38 -19.71 -13.34
C THR A 46 2.44 -18.29 -13.89
N TYR A 47 3.60 -17.64 -13.81
CA TYR A 47 3.80 -16.34 -14.47
C TYR A 47 3.59 -16.44 -15.98
N VAL A 48 2.82 -15.51 -16.55
CA VAL A 48 2.50 -15.45 -17.99
C VAL A 48 3.21 -14.31 -18.71
N SER A 49 4.16 -13.65 -18.06
CA SER A 49 4.87 -12.48 -18.61
C SER A 49 5.57 -12.79 -19.94
N ASP A 50 6.24 -13.93 -20.04
CA ASP A 50 6.91 -14.38 -21.29
C ASP A 50 5.92 -14.59 -22.45
N GLN A 51 4.70 -15.05 -22.14
CA GLN A 51 3.65 -15.25 -23.17
C GLN A 51 3.09 -13.94 -23.71
N LEU A 52 3.34 -12.83 -23.00
CA LEU A 52 2.89 -11.48 -23.31
C LEU A 52 4.04 -10.55 -23.71
N ASP A 53 5.27 -11.08 -23.84
CA ASP A 53 6.50 -10.30 -24.09
C ASP A 53 6.67 -9.14 -23.09
N LYS A 54 6.35 -9.40 -21.82
CA LYS A 54 6.49 -8.44 -20.72
C LYS A 54 7.60 -8.90 -19.77
N PRO A 55 8.46 -7.98 -19.28
CA PRO A 55 9.38 -8.30 -18.21
C PRO A 55 8.62 -8.69 -16.93
N ILE A 56 9.14 -9.66 -16.17
CA ILE A 56 8.56 -10.04 -14.87
C ILE A 56 8.79 -8.92 -13.84
N VAL A 57 10.04 -8.46 -13.73
CA VAL A 57 10.44 -7.47 -12.71
C VAL A 57 10.54 -6.10 -13.35
N VAL A 58 9.79 -5.17 -12.78
CA VAL A 58 9.74 -3.76 -13.19
C VAL A 58 9.47 -2.87 -11.98
N PRO A 59 9.79 -1.56 -12.07
CA PRO A 59 9.35 -0.60 -11.07
C PRO A 59 7.83 -0.59 -10.92
N ASP A 60 7.38 -0.57 -9.69
CA ASP A 60 5.98 -0.72 -9.31
C ASP A 60 5.70 0.12 -8.06
N ASP A 61 4.58 0.83 -8.06
CA ASP A 61 4.20 1.72 -6.98
C ASP A 61 3.77 0.95 -5.74
N ASP A 62 3.08 -0.17 -5.88
CA ASP A 62 2.63 -1.03 -4.76
C ASP A 62 3.83 -1.46 -3.91
N ILE A 63 4.90 -1.87 -4.58
CA ILE A 63 6.15 -2.31 -3.95
C ILE A 63 6.88 -1.11 -3.34
N SER A 64 7.10 -0.07 -4.14
CA SER A 64 7.91 1.09 -3.73
C SER A 64 7.26 1.85 -2.56
N GLY A 65 5.93 1.97 -2.56
CA GLY A 65 5.14 2.58 -1.49
C GLY A 65 5.20 1.79 -0.20
N THR A 66 5.07 0.45 -0.28
CA THR A 66 5.17 -0.46 0.87
C THR A 66 6.46 -0.23 1.68
N PHE A 67 7.60 -0.07 0.98
CA PHE A 67 8.89 0.13 1.65
C PHE A 67 9.20 1.58 2.04
N THR A 68 8.62 2.55 1.35
CA THR A 68 8.99 3.95 1.57
C THR A 68 8.12 4.63 2.61
N PHE A 69 6.80 4.43 2.59
CA PHE A 69 5.91 5.18 3.48
C PHE A 69 6.08 4.83 4.95
N ILE A 70 6.53 3.61 5.25
CA ILE A 70 6.87 3.18 6.62
C ILE A 70 8.08 3.91 7.21
N ARG A 71 8.91 4.57 6.38
CA ARG A 71 10.01 5.42 6.85
C ARG A 71 9.53 6.56 7.73
N ALA A 72 8.24 6.91 7.68
CA ALA A 72 7.63 7.88 8.57
C ALA A 72 7.87 7.57 10.05
N LEU A 73 7.96 6.29 10.43
CA LEU A 73 8.38 5.92 11.79
C LEU A 73 9.82 6.37 12.07
N ALA A 74 10.78 6.01 11.21
CA ALA A 74 12.18 6.38 11.39
C ALA A 74 12.41 7.90 11.33
N ASP A 75 11.71 8.61 10.44
CA ASP A 75 11.78 10.07 10.32
C ASP A 75 11.23 10.79 11.57
N ASN A 76 10.42 10.10 12.38
CA ASN A 76 9.79 10.61 13.60
C ASN A 76 10.19 9.79 14.84
N GLU A 77 11.46 9.36 14.90
CA GLU A 77 12.07 8.72 16.10
C GLU A 77 11.33 7.46 16.61
N PHE A 78 10.65 6.76 15.70
CA PHE A 78 9.81 5.59 15.98
C PHE A 78 8.66 5.88 16.97
N ASP A 79 8.14 7.11 16.97
CA ASP A 79 6.99 7.50 17.76
C ASP A 79 5.77 6.60 17.45
N PRO A 80 5.24 5.83 18.42
CA PRO A 80 4.07 5.00 18.22
C PRO A 80 2.79 5.81 17.93
N ASP A 81 2.75 7.08 18.29
CA ASP A 81 1.62 7.99 18.13
C ASP A 81 1.71 8.85 16.85
N LEU A 82 2.51 8.40 15.88
CA LEU A 82 2.67 8.99 14.55
C LEU A 82 1.34 9.48 13.95
N THR A 83 1.28 10.72 13.51
CA THR A 83 0.07 11.34 12.95
C THR A 83 0.01 11.19 11.43
N PRO A 84 -1.19 11.25 10.80
CA PRO A 84 -1.30 11.30 9.35
C PRO A 84 -0.48 12.43 8.72
N ALA A 85 -0.43 13.61 9.36
CA ALA A 85 0.36 14.75 8.89
C ALA A 85 1.86 14.42 8.79
N GLN A 86 2.43 13.75 9.80
CA GLN A 86 3.82 13.31 9.77
C GLN A 86 4.08 12.27 8.67
N ILE A 87 3.16 11.34 8.44
CA ILE A 87 3.27 10.39 7.33
C ILE A 87 3.19 11.13 5.98
N GLY A 88 2.30 12.11 5.87
CA GLY A 88 2.20 12.99 4.69
C GLY A 88 3.48 13.80 4.43
N GLU A 89 4.21 14.19 5.48
CA GLU A 89 5.51 14.84 5.31
C GLU A 89 6.57 13.87 4.77
N THR A 90 6.59 12.62 5.23
CA THR A 90 7.42 11.57 4.61
C THR A 90 7.08 11.39 3.13
N TRP A 91 5.81 11.46 2.72
CA TRP A 91 5.46 11.44 1.29
C TRP A 91 6.13 12.58 0.53
N ARG A 92 6.10 13.81 1.07
CA ARG A 92 6.74 14.98 0.44
C ARG A 92 8.27 14.86 0.37
N ASN A 93 8.88 14.17 1.33
CA ASN A 93 10.33 14.00 1.39
C ASN A 93 10.87 12.93 0.41
N TYR A 94 10.11 11.87 0.15
CA TYR A 94 10.60 10.72 -0.61
C TYR A 94 9.94 10.51 -1.97
N ILE A 95 8.76 11.09 -2.23
CA ILE A 95 8.14 11.04 -3.56
C ILE A 95 8.90 11.98 -4.50
N VAL A 96 9.40 11.42 -5.60
CA VAL A 96 9.99 12.13 -6.73
C VAL A 96 8.95 12.28 -7.83
N GLU A 97 8.35 13.47 -7.91
CA GLU A 97 7.27 13.77 -8.83
C GLU A 97 7.53 13.29 -10.28
N ASN A 98 6.53 12.62 -10.87
CA ASN A 98 6.57 12.03 -12.22
C ASN A 98 7.67 10.98 -12.43
N ARG A 99 8.24 10.40 -11.36
CA ARG A 99 9.27 9.34 -11.45
C ARG A 99 9.03 8.18 -10.50
N ALA A 100 8.78 8.48 -9.23
CA ALA A 100 8.52 7.51 -8.16
C ALA A 100 7.80 8.28 -7.04
N ILE A 101 6.91 7.73 -6.24
CA ILE A 101 6.61 6.32 -6.07
C ILE A 101 5.32 5.95 -6.76
N LEU A 102 4.44 6.91 -7.00
CA LEU A 102 3.03 6.70 -7.31
C LEU A 102 2.78 6.34 -8.77
N TRP A 103 1.63 5.70 -9.04
CA TRP A 103 1.02 5.77 -10.35
C TRP A 103 0.59 7.21 -10.67
N TRP A 104 1.23 7.82 -11.67
CA TRP A 104 1.01 9.22 -12.08
C TRP A 104 -0.25 9.40 -12.95
N GLY A 105 -1.38 8.81 -12.55
CA GLY A 105 -2.64 8.77 -13.32
C GLY A 105 -3.39 10.11 -13.46
N GLY A 106 -2.99 11.11 -12.67
CA GLY A 106 -3.48 12.49 -12.75
C GLY A 106 -4.52 12.81 -11.67
N ARG A 107 -4.77 14.12 -11.50
CA ARG A 107 -5.69 14.65 -10.49
C ARG A 107 -7.13 14.18 -10.75
N GLY A 108 -7.78 13.64 -9.72
CA GLY A 108 -9.14 13.08 -9.78
C GLY A 108 -9.22 11.67 -10.38
N ASN A 109 -8.15 11.15 -10.97
CA ASN A 109 -8.08 9.79 -11.52
C ASN A 109 -7.33 8.85 -10.57
N SER A 110 -6.12 9.26 -10.15
CA SER A 110 -5.34 8.58 -9.12
C SER A 110 -5.53 9.28 -7.78
N THR A 111 -5.87 8.50 -6.77
CA THR A 111 -6.11 8.98 -5.41
C THR A 111 -4.84 9.50 -4.76
N GLU A 112 -3.76 8.74 -4.88
CA GLU A 112 -2.44 9.06 -4.34
C GLU A 112 -1.84 10.28 -5.05
N HIS A 113 -1.93 10.33 -6.38
CA HIS A 113 -1.44 11.49 -7.12
C HIS A 113 -2.25 12.75 -6.73
N THR A 114 -3.57 12.64 -6.59
CA THR A 114 -4.41 13.75 -6.13
C THR A 114 -4.01 14.23 -4.73
N ALA A 115 -3.83 13.30 -3.80
CA ALA A 115 -3.42 13.60 -2.43
C ALA A 115 -2.01 14.20 -2.37
N PHE A 116 -1.06 13.70 -3.18
CA PHE A 116 0.29 14.24 -3.27
C PHE A 116 0.28 15.69 -3.78
N LEU A 117 -0.52 16.01 -4.80
CA LEU A 117 -0.68 17.39 -5.27
C LEU A 117 -1.31 18.29 -4.20
N ASN A 118 -2.21 17.77 -3.36
CA ASN A 118 -2.74 18.50 -2.22
C ASN A 118 -1.66 18.77 -1.17
N LEU A 119 -0.84 17.77 -0.83
CA LEU A 119 0.30 17.91 0.08
C LEU A 119 1.31 18.94 -0.42
N GLN A 120 1.64 18.93 -1.72
CA GLN A 120 2.50 19.94 -2.34
C GLN A 120 1.91 21.36 -2.24
N ALA A 121 0.58 21.48 -2.32
CA ALA A 121 -0.14 22.75 -2.16
C ALA A 121 -0.30 23.18 -0.68
N GLY A 122 0.29 22.45 0.28
CA GLY A 122 0.26 22.79 1.70
C GLY A 122 -0.97 22.28 2.45
N VAL A 123 -1.82 21.45 1.82
CA VAL A 123 -2.93 20.78 2.51
C VAL A 123 -2.37 19.59 3.27
N LEU A 124 -2.43 19.63 4.61
CA LEU A 124 -1.90 18.55 5.43
C LEU A 124 -2.82 17.32 5.43
N ALA A 125 -2.23 16.15 5.58
CA ALA A 125 -2.99 14.96 5.94
C ALA A 125 -3.61 15.15 7.34
N PRO A 126 -4.85 14.70 7.56
CA PRO A 126 -5.64 13.83 6.68
C PRO A 126 -6.52 14.55 5.65
N GLU A 127 -6.54 15.89 5.64
CA GLU A 127 -7.38 16.65 4.72
C GLU A 127 -6.98 16.40 3.26
N SER A 128 -5.68 16.19 2.99
CA SER A 128 -5.12 15.87 1.67
C SER A 128 -5.80 14.70 0.98
N GLY A 129 -6.22 13.68 1.74
CA GLY A 129 -6.89 12.46 1.26
C GLY A 129 -8.40 12.43 1.46
N SER A 130 -8.98 13.44 2.13
CA SER A 130 -10.36 13.40 2.59
C SER A 130 -11.41 13.36 1.48
N THR A 131 -12.53 12.67 1.74
CA THR A 131 -13.72 12.68 0.86
C THR A 131 -14.27 14.09 0.69
N ALA A 132 -14.24 14.90 1.75
CA ALA A 132 -14.73 16.29 1.72
C ALA A 132 -14.00 17.15 0.66
N ARG A 133 -12.72 16.86 0.41
CA ARG A 133 -11.88 17.59 -0.54
C ARG A 133 -11.85 16.95 -1.93
N ASN A 134 -11.75 15.63 -2.01
CA ASN A 134 -11.47 14.91 -3.25
C ASN A 134 -12.71 14.24 -3.87
N GLY A 135 -13.84 14.24 -3.15
CA GLY A 135 -15.03 13.48 -3.50
C GLY A 135 -14.85 11.98 -3.22
N GLN A 136 -15.97 11.29 -3.04
CA GLN A 136 -15.98 9.88 -2.64
C GLN A 136 -15.32 8.97 -3.68
N VAL A 137 -15.58 9.21 -4.97
CA VAL A 137 -15.04 8.40 -6.09
C VAL A 137 -13.52 8.37 -6.07
N THR A 138 -12.88 9.50 -5.74
CA THR A 138 -11.43 9.57 -5.60
C THR A 138 -11.01 8.99 -4.25
N ALA A 139 -11.55 9.48 -3.14
CA ALA A 139 -11.03 9.14 -1.81
C ALA A 139 -11.18 7.65 -1.41
N GLU A 140 -12.09 6.90 -2.04
CA GLU A 140 -12.39 5.51 -1.68
C GLU A 140 -11.85 4.46 -2.68
N GLN A 141 -10.87 4.80 -3.53
CA GLN A 141 -10.24 3.82 -4.41
C GLN A 141 -9.41 2.78 -3.64
N ILE A 142 -9.02 1.71 -4.34
CA ILE A 142 -8.38 0.52 -3.76
C ILE A 142 -6.97 0.76 -3.19
N GLY A 143 -6.28 1.85 -3.56
CA GLY A 143 -4.86 2.04 -3.26
C GLY A 143 -4.51 2.03 -1.76
N ALA A 144 -5.43 2.45 -0.89
CA ALA A 144 -5.22 2.42 0.56
C ALA A 144 -4.78 1.04 1.09
N GLN A 145 -5.45 -0.02 0.64
CA GLN A 145 -5.14 -1.38 1.08
C GLN A 145 -3.91 -1.97 0.38
N ILE A 146 -3.52 -1.39 -0.76
CA ILE A 146 -2.39 -1.87 -1.54
C ILE A 146 -1.07 -1.48 -0.89
N PHE A 147 -0.94 -0.31 -0.25
CA PHE A 147 0.34 0.11 0.36
C PHE A 147 0.52 -0.32 1.82
N ILE A 148 -0.44 -1.05 2.40
CA ILE A 148 -0.58 -1.15 3.86
C ILE A 148 0.20 -2.29 4.52
N ASP A 149 0.69 -3.25 3.73
CA ASP A 149 1.28 -4.51 4.21
C ASP A 149 2.37 -4.25 5.26
N SER A 150 3.26 -3.28 5.02
CA SER A 150 4.37 -2.97 5.90
C SER A 150 3.93 -2.55 7.31
N TRP A 151 2.80 -1.86 7.44
CA TRP A 151 2.24 -1.47 8.73
C TRP A 151 1.69 -2.65 9.53
N GLY A 152 1.20 -3.69 8.84
CA GLY A 152 0.83 -4.96 9.48
C GLY A 152 2.05 -5.79 9.88
N LEU A 153 3.09 -5.83 9.03
CA LEU A 153 4.31 -6.60 9.27
C LEU A 153 5.06 -6.18 10.54
N ILE A 154 4.96 -4.90 10.94
CA ILE A 154 5.59 -4.38 12.16
C ILE A 154 4.77 -4.55 13.44
N ALA A 155 3.56 -5.10 13.35
CA ALA A 155 2.66 -5.33 14.48
C ALA A 155 2.29 -6.83 14.63
N PRO A 156 3.28 -7.74 14.73
CA PRO A 156 3.04 -9.19 14.66
C PRO A 156 2.16 -9.70 15.81
N GLY A 157 1.00 -10.25 15.47
CA GLY A 157 0.00 -10.73 16.43
C GLY A 157 -0.78 -9.64 17.16
N ASP A 158 -0.64 -8.37 16.74
CA ASP A 158 -1.36 -7.22 17.31
C ASP A 158 -2.20 -6.54 16.22
N PRO A 159 -3.42 -7.05 15.97
CA PRO A 159 -4.26 -6.61 14.87
C PRO A 159 -4.84 -5.22 15.12
N GLU A 160 -5.06 -4.84 16.38
CA GLU A 160 -5.59 -3.52 16.75
C GLU A 160 -4.54 -2.45 16.46
N ARG A 161 -3.28 -2.68 16.84
CA ARG A 161 -2.18 -1.78 16.51
C ARG A 161 -1.94 -1.68 15.01
N ALA A 162 -1.98 -2.81 14.30
CA ALA A 162 -1.85 -2.83 12.85
C ALA A 162 -2.95 -2.02 12.17
N ALA A 163 -4.21 -2.22 12.58
CA ALA A 163 -5.35 -1.47 12.07
C ALA A 163 -5.26 0.02 12.40
N ASP A 164 -4.72 0.40 13.56
CA ASP A 164 -4.58 1.81 13.91
C ASP A 164 -3.45 2.51 13.11
N PHE A 165 -2.30 1.85 12.93
CA PHE A 165 -1.27 2.35 12.01
C PHE A 165 -1.80 2.48 10.58
N ALA A 166 -2.51 1.45 10.11
CA ALA A 166 -3.10 1.44 8.78
C ALA A 166 -4.09 2.58 8.56
N ARG A 167 -4.95 2.85 9.55
CA ARG A 167 -5.89 3.98 9.51
C ARG A 167 -5.15 5.30 9.35
N ARG A 168 -4.07 5.51 10.10
CA ARG A 168 -3.29 6.75 10.06
C ARG A 168 -2.57 6.93 8.73
N ALA A 169 -1.95 5.86 8.23
CA ALA A 169 -1.25 5.86 6.95
C ALA A 169 -2.19 6.03 5.75
N ALA A 170 -3.29 5.29 5.71
CA ALA A 170 -4.28 5.37 4.62
C ALA A 170 -4.89 6.78 4.51
N ARG A 171 -5.11 7.46 5.64
CA ARG A 171 -5.68 8.82 5.67
C ARG A 171 -4.79 9.91 5.09
N VAL A 172 -3.57 9.61 4.67
CA VAL A 172 -2.75 10.55 3.89
C VAL A 172 -3.38 10.81 2.53
N SER A 173 -3.93 9.77 1.89
CA SER A 173 -4.48 9.86 0.54
C SER A 173 -5.93 9.43 0.38
N HIS A 174 -6.46 8.65 1.32
CA HIS A 174 -7.78 8.03 1.22
C HIS A 174 -8.68 8.39 2.41
N ASP A 175 -9.96 8.08 2.26
CA ASP A 175 -10.97 8.24 3.31
C ASP A 175 -12.02 7.12 3.22
N GLY A 176 -12.95 7.08 4.18
CA GLY A 176 -14.12 6.19 4.14
C GLY A 176 -13.78 4.70 3.98
N THR A 177 -14.45 4.02 3.04
CA THR A 177 -14.37 2.56 2.87
C THR A 177 -12.93 2.08 2.57
N ALA A 178 -12.15 2.85 1.84
CA ALA A 178 -10.76 2.51 1.52
C ALA A 178 -9.88 2.42 2.78
N VAL A 179 -10.12 3.29 3.76
CA VAL A 179 -9.43 3.23 5.06
C VAL A 179 -9.80 1.95 5.79
N HIS A 180 -11.09 1.59 5.85
CA HIS A 180 -11.52 0.35 6.50
C HIS A 180 -10.94 -0.91 5.85
N ALA A 181 -10.83 -0.93 4.52
CA ALA A 181 -10.19 -2.02 3.79
C ALA A 181 -8.70 -2.13 4.16
N ALA A 182 -7.98 -1.01 4.23
CA ALA A 182 -6.59 -0.99 4.66
C ALA A 182 -6.40 -1.50 6.10
N GLN A 183 -7.29 -1.11 7.02
CA GLN A 183 -7.29 -1.62 8.40
C GLN A 183 -7.48 -3.14 8.45
N ALA A 184 -8.44 -3.65 7.68
CA ALA A 184 -8.71 -5.09 7.62
C ALA A 184 -7.50 -5.87 7.10
N VAL A 185 -6.88 -5.41 6.01
CA VAL A 185 -5.68 -6.05 5.44
C VAL A 185 -4.52 -6.03 6.44
N ALA A 186 -4.20 -4.88 7.05
CA ALA A 186 -3.12 -4.80 8.02
C ALA A 186 -3.35 -5.70 9.25
N ALA A 187 -4.59 -5.78 9.73
CA ALA A 187 -4.97 -6.67 10.83
C ALA A 187 -4.77 -8.15 10.47
N MET A 188 -5.15 -8.56 9.25
CA MET A 188 -4.91 -9.92 8.74
C MET A 188 -3.41 -10.22 8.63
N VAL A 189 -2.62 -9.29 8.08
CA VAL A 189 -1.15 -9.42 8.01
C VAL A 189 -0.55 -9.62 9.40
N ALA A 190 -0.99 -8.85 10.39
CA ALA A 190 -0.56 -9.01 11.77
C ALA A 190 -0.96 -10.38 12.37
N GLN A 191 -2.19 -10.83 12.14
CA GLN A 191 -2.68 -12.12 12.64
C GLN A 191 -1.97 -13.32 12.02
N ALA A 192 -1.54 -13.23 10.76
CA ALA A 192 -0.77 -14.27 10.10
C ALA A 192 0.56 -14.61 10.82
N PHE A 193 1.02 -13.80 11.78
CA PHE A 193 2.18 -14.12 12.63
C PHE A 193 1.89 -15.08 13.79
N VAL A 194 0.61 -15.34 14.09
CA VAL A 194 0.18 -16.23 15.19
C VAL A 194 -0.76 -17.33 14.73
N GLU A 195 -1.27 -17.26 13.51
CA GLU A 195 -2.01 -18.34 12.88
C GLU A 195 -1.10 -19.56 12.63
N HIS A 196 -1.68 -20.76 12.77
CA HIS A 196 -1.05 -22.07 12.72
C HIS A 196 -1.63 -22.93 11.61
#